data_AF-A0A944AJN7-F1
#
_entry.id   AF-A0A944AJN7-F1
#
_cell.length_a   1.000
_cell.length_b   1.000
_cell.length_c   1.000
_cell.angle_alpha   90.00
_cell.angle_beta   90.00
_cell.angle_gamma   90.00
#
_symmetry.space_group_name_H-M   'P 1'
#
loop_
_entity.id
_entity.type
_entity.pdbx_description
1 polymer ?
#
loop_
_entity_poly.entity_id
_entity_poly.type
_entity_poly.pdbx_seq_one_letter_code
_entity_poly.pdbx_strand_id
1 'polypeptide(L)'
;VLQEQAKRWAVRHSGKGIINEYLYVPDESLKILTFPEMTEEWLDFIVSCRNGNPHSYDIVEGPMANDTIFNYIQNFADGKISRTAFWELAKFKKPTHQISFHTAKALTTLKYVKSYEVYDEE
;
A
#
# COMPACT_ATOMS: atom_id res chain seq x y z
N VAL A 1 -0.42 13.30 9.63
CA VAL A 1 -1.10 12.54 8.55
C VAL A 1 -1.03 11.04 8.80
N LEU A 2 0.17 10.42 8.88
CA LEU A 2 0.29 8.97 9.08
C LEU A 2 -0.26 8.48 10.43
N GLN A 3 0.02 9.19 11.53
CA GLN A 3 -0.50 8.83 12.86
C GLN A 3 -2.04 8.92 12.92
N GLU A 4 -2.63 10.00 12.40
CA GLU A 4 -4.09 10.17 12.32
C GLU A 4 -4.77 9.09 11.47
N GLN A 5 -4.16 8.74 10.34
CA GLN A 5 -4.65 7.65 9.49
C GLN A 5 -4.56 6.30 10.20
N ALA A 6 -3.45 6.02 10.88
CA ALA A 6 -3.26 4.80 11.66
C ALA A 6 -4.27 4.71 12.80
N LYS A 7 -4.54 5.80 13.53
CA LYS A 7 -5.58 5.87 14.57
C LYS A 7 -6.95 5.55 13.98
N ARG A 8 -7.35 6.26 12.92
CA ARG A 8 -8.64 6.05 12.25
C ARG A 8 -8.85 4.61 11.81
N TRP A 9 -7.81 3.96 11.29
CA TRP A 9 -7.89 2.56 10.89
C TRP A 9 -7.95 1.61 12.08
N ALA A 10 -7.17 1.86 13.13
CA ALA A 10 -7.10 1.00 14.31
C ALA A 10 -8.42 0.97 15.10
N VAL A 11 -9.17 2.09 15.16
CA VAL A 11 -10.41 2.18 15.94
C VAL A 11 -11.68 1.88 15.13
N ARG A 12 -11.58 1.74 13.80
CA ARG A 12 -12.72 1.70 12.85
C ARG A 12 -13.86 0.76 13.21
N HIS A 13 -13.60 -0.37 13.85
CA HIS A 13 -14.61 -1.41 14.11
C HIS A 13 -15.06 -1.49 15.57
N SER A 14 -14.15 -1.21 16.51
CA SER A 14 -14.34 -1.47 17.95
C SER A 14 -14.28 -0.23 18.82
N GLY A 15 -13.93 0.94 18.26
CA GLY A 15 -13.62 2.15 19.03
C GLY A 15 -12.33 2.06 19.86
N LYS A 16 -11.67 0.90 19.88
CA LYS A 16 -10.40 0.62 20.54
C LYS A 16 -9.48 -0.12 19.57
N GLY A 17 -8.25 0.35 19.43
CA GLY A 17 -7.23 -0.26 18.57
C GLY A 17 -5.83 -0.22 19.18
N ILE A 18 -4.89 -0.93 18.58
CA ILE A 18 -3.47 -0.89 18.94
C ILE A 18 -2.69 -0.38 17.72
N ILE A 19 -1.87 0.65 17.92
CA ILE A 19 -0.92 1.11 16.92
C ILE A 19 0.46 0.54 17.29
N ASN A 20 1.15 0.00 16.29
CA ASN A 20 2.54 -0.43 16.41
C ASN A 20 3.43 0.52 15.60
N GLU A 21 4.48 1.01 16.23
CA GLU A 21 5.47 1.88 15.61
C GLU A 21 6.75 1.11 15.33
N TYR A 22 7.24 1.22 14.10
CA TYR A 22 8.47 0.60 13.64
C TYR A 22 9.37 1.65 12.98
N LEU A 23 10.67 1.55 13.25
CA LEU A 23 11.70 2.27 12.51
C LEU A 23 12.11 1.41 11.31
N TYR A 24 11.98 1.97 10.11
CA TYR A 24 12.47 1.35 8.88
C TYR A 24 13.91 1.81 8.61
N VAL A 25 14.82 0.85 8.45
CA VAL A 25 16.22 1.08 8.08
C VAL A 25 16.47 0.38 6.73
N PRO A 26 16.61 1.12 5.61
CA PRO A 26 16.82 0.52 4.30
C PRO A 26 18.06 -0.38 4.26
N ASP A 27 17.96 -1.45 3.48
CA ASP A 27 19.06 -2.37 3.20
C ASP A 27 19.26 -2.47 1.68
N GLU A 28 20.39 -1.98 1.20
CA GLU A 28 20.74 -1.93 -0.23
C GLU A 28 20.93 -3.31 -0.86
N SER A 29 21.07 -4.37 -0.06
CA SER A 29 21.15 -5.75 -0.55
C SER A 29 19.79 -6.34 -0.97
N LEU A 30 18.69 -5.67 -0.62
CA LEU A 30 17.34 -6.10 -0.96
C LEU A 30 16.93 -5.63 -2.36
N LYS A 31 16.12 -6.44 -3.04
CA LYS A 31 15.55 -6.07 -4.33
C LYS A 31 14.30 -5.22 -4.10
N ILE A 32 14.47 -3.90 -4.11
CA ILE A 32 13.40 -2.92 -3.87
C ILE A 32 12.86 -2.41 -5.20
N LEU A 33 11.54 -2.40 -5.37
CA LEU A 33 10.84 -1.75 -6.47
C LEU A 33 10.09 -0.54 -5.95
N THR A 34 10.38 0.65 -6.46
CA THR A 34 9.78 1.90 -6.00
C THR A 34 9.01 2.59 -7.12
N PHE A 35 7.77 2.96 -6.84
CA PHE A 35 6.93 3.79 -7.69
C PHE A 35 6.69 5.13 -6.97
N PRO A 36 7.24 6.26 -7.45
CA PRO A 36 7.03 7.56 -6.80
C PRO A 36 5.58 8.04 -6.94
N GLU A 37 4.91 7.63 -8.01
CA GLU A 37 3.54 7.99 -8.34
C GLU A 37 2.84 6.86 -9.08
N MET A 38 1.54 7.03 -9.35
CA MET A 38 0.81 6.08 -10.18
C MET A 38 1.24 6.28 -11.64
N THR A 39 1.97 5.31 -12.19
CA THR A 39 2.36 5.28 -13.61
C THR A 39 1.75 4.08 -14.33
N GLU A 40 1.93 4.00 -15.65
CA GLU A 40 1.53 2.84 -16.44
C GLU A 40 2.20 1.56 -15.95
N GLU A 41 3.50 1.64 -15.61
CA GLU A 41 4.28 0.52 -15.09
C GLU A 41 3.76 0.07 -13.72
N TRP A 42 3.33 1.02 -12.88
CA TRP A 42 2.68 0.70 -11.61
C TRP A 42 1.37 -0.05 -11.85
N LEU A 43 0.52 0.44 -12.76
CA LEU A 43 -0.76 -0.21 -13.06
C LEU A 43 -0.54 -1.64 -13.57
N ASP A 44 0.40 -1.81 -14.50
CA ASP A 44 0.74 -3.12 -15.07
C ASP A 44 1.28 -4.07 -14.00
N PHE A 45 2.13 -3.57 -13.09
CA PHE A 45 2.66 -4.34 -11.98
C PHE A 45 1.53 -4.84 -11.06
N ILE A 46 0.61 -3.96 -10.65
CA ILE A 46 -0.49 -4.35 -9.77
C ILE A 46 -1.44 -5.34 -10.45
N VAL A 47 -1.78 -5.11 -11.73
CA VAL A 47 -2.63 -6.05 -12.50
C VAL A 47 -1.96 -7.41 -12.64
N SER A 48 -0.65 -7.43 -12.92
CA SER A 48 0.11 -8.68 -12.99
C SER A 48 0.06 -9.46 -11.67
N CYS A 49 0.23 -8.78 -10.53
CA CYS A 49 0.12 -9.39 -9.21
C CYS A 49 -1.29 -9.97 -8.96
N ARG A 50 -2.35 -9.25 -9.37
CA ARG A 50 -3.74 -9.72 -9.23
C ARG A 50 -4.05 -10.93 -10.09
N ASN A 51 -3.41 -11.04 -11.24
CA ASN A 51 -3.51 -12.20 -12.12
C ASN A 51 -2.71 -13.42 -11.58
N GLY A 52 -2.09 -13.30 -10.41
CA GLY A 52 -1.36 -14.38 -9.76
C GLY A 52 0.07 -14.55 -10.27
N ASN A 53 0.59 -13.60 -11.06
CA ASN A 53 1.97 -13.67 -11.53
C ASN A 53 2.93 -13.35 -10.38
N PRO A 54 3.90 -14.23 -10.07
CA PRO A 54 4.86 -13.98 -9.01
C PRO A 54 5.88 -12.92 -9.44
N HIS A 55 6.44 -12.21 -8.45
CA HIS A 55 7.59 -11.34 -8.63
C HIS A 55 8.69 -11.68 -7.63
N SER A 56 9.91 -11.20 -7.89
CA SER A 56 11.09 -11.47 -7.07
C SER A 56 11.52 -10.30 -6.18
N TYR A 57 10.75 -9.21 -6.16
CA TYR A 57 11.02 -8.06 -5.29
C TYR A 57 10.79 -8.41 -3.82
N ASP A 58 11.72 -7.96 -2.98
CA ASP A 58 11.68 -8.12 -1.53
C ASP A 58 10.77 -7.08 -0.88
N ILE A 59 10.83 -5.85 -1.41
CA ILE A 59 10.04 -4.71 -0.98
C ILE A 59 9.46 -4.03 -2.22
N VAL A 60 8.20 -3.65 -2.14
CA VAL A 60 7.55 -2.78 -3.13
C VAL A 60 7.04 -1.52 -2.42
N GLU A 61 7.55 -0.37 -2.85
CA GLU A 61 7.18 0.95 -2.32
C GLU A 61 6.40 1.73 -3.38
N GLY A 62 5.34 2.44 -2.97
CA GLY A 62 4.66 3.36 -3.86
C GLY A 62 3.21 3.69 -3.50
N PRO A 63 2.39 4.11 -4.48
CA PRO A 63 1.00 4.46 -4.26
C PRO A 63 0.18 3.30 -3.69
N MET A 64 -0.54 3.57 -2.61
CA MET A 64 -1.52 2.65 -2.06
C MET A 64 -2.75 2.54 -2.97
N ALA A 65 -3.04 1.33 -3.42
CA ALA A 65 -4.29 1.00 -4.07
C ALA A 65 -5.41 0.84 -3.01
N ASN A 66 -5.91 1.97 -2.49
CA ASN A 66 -7.04 1.98 -1.55
C ASN A 66 -8.33 1.38 -2.18
N ASP A 67 -9.38 1.15 -1.38
CA ASP A 67 -10.63 0.50 -1.83
C ASP A 67 -11.17 1.04 -3.16
N THR A 68 -11.14 2.36 -3.37
CA THR A 68 -11.62 2.98 -4.60
C THR A 68 -10.70 2.72 -5.79
N ILE A 69 -9.38 2.92 -5.62
CA ILE A 69 -8.40 2.63 -6.68
C ILE A 69 -8.40 1.13 -7.00
N PHE A 70 -8.50 0.29 -5.98
CA PHE A 70 -8.62 -1.16 -6.10
C PHE A 70 -9.82 -1.55 -6.98
N ASN A 71 -10.98 -0.93 -6.78
CA ASN A 71 -12.17 -1.18 -7.61
C ASN A 71 -11.93 -0.82 -9.07
N TYR A 72 -11.23 0.29 -9.35
CA TYR A 72 -10.89 0.67 -10.72
C TYR A 72 -9.89 -0.31 -11.35
N ILE A 73 -8.88 -0.75 -10.60
CA ILE A 73 -7.93 -1.77 -11.06
C ILE A 73 -8.65 -3.08 -11.39
N GLN A 74 -9.57 -3.54 -10.52
CA GLN A 74 -10.32 -4.77 -10.80
C GLN A 74 -11.22 -4.60 -12.02
N ASN A 75 -11.91 -3.47 -12.17
CA ASN A 75 -12.71 -3.20 -13.37
C ASN A 75 -11.85 -3.17 -14.63
N PHE A 76 -10.63 -2.64 -14.56
CA PHE A 76 -9.69 -2.65 -15.67
C PHE A 76 -9.21 -4.08 -15.98
N ALA A 77 -8.83 -4.84 -14.96
CA ALA A 77 -8.40 -6.24 -15.10
C ALA A 77 -9.51 -7.14 -15.65
N ASP A 78 -10.77 -6.87 -15.29
CA ASP A 78 -11.97 -7.57 -15.81
C ASP A 78 -12.36 -7.12 -17.23
N GLY A 79 -11.68 -6.12 -17.80
CA GLY A 79 -12.02 -5.54 -19.10
C GLY A 79 -13.29 -4.68 -19.12
N LYS A 80 -13.82 -4.31 -17.94
CA LYS A 80 -15.03 -3.46 -17.80
C LYS A 80 -14.76 -1.99 -18.09
N ILE A 81 -13.54 -1.52 -17.88
CA ILE A 81 -13.10 -0.16 -18.24
C ILE A 81 -11.83 -0.21 -19.07
N SER A 82 -11.65 0.76 -19.96
CA SER A 82 -10.40 0.90 -20.72
C SER A 82 -9.28 1.49 -19.86
N ARG A 83 -8.04 1.35 -20.31
CA ARG A 83 -6.86 1.98 -19.67
C ARG A 83 -7.01 3.50 -19.58
N THR A 84 -7.53 4.15 -20.63
CA THR A 84 -7.82 5.58 -20.64
C THR A 84 -8.88 5.95 -19.58
N ALA A 85 -9.95 5.15 -19.46
CA ALA A 85 -10.98 5.38 -18.45
C ALA A 85 -10.44 5.20 -17.03
N PHE A 86 -9.53 4.25 -16.80
CA PHE A 86 -8.85 4.10 -15.51
C PHE A 86 -8.12 5.40 -15.10
N TRP A 87 -7.31 5.96 -15.99
CA TRP A 87 -6.55 7.18 -15.69
C TRP A 87 -7.44 8.41 -15.49
N GLU A 88 -8.52 8.51 -16.24
CA GLU A 88 -9.53 9.57 -16.06
C GLU A 88 -10.21 9.50 -14.68
N LEU A 89 -10.41 8.29 -14.14
CA LEU A 89 -10.95 8.09 -12.80
C LEU A 89 -9.88 8.29 -11.70
N ALA A 90 -8.63 7.90 -11.98
CA ALA A 90 -7.53 7.94 -11.05
C ALA A 90 -6.96 9.36 -10.84
N LYS A 91 -7.00 10.25 -11.84
CA LYS A 91 -6.37 11.58 -11.80
C LYS A 91 -6.84 12.49 -10.66
N PHE A 92 -8.03 12.23 -10.12
CA PHE A 92 -8.60 12.99 -9.00
C PHE A 92 -8.24 12.41 -7.62
N LYS A 93 -7.48 11.31 -7.58
CA LYS A 93 -7.09 10.64 -6.35
C LYS A 93 -5.65 11.02 -6.00
N LYS A 94 -5.44 11.32 -4.72
CA LYS A 94 -4.11 11.48 -4.12
C LYS A 94 -3.81 10.20 -3.34
N PRO A 95 -3.12 9.22 -3.94
CA PRO A 95 -2.78 8.00 -3.23
C PRO A 95 -1.83 8.31 -2.07
N THR A 96 -2.00 7.59 -0.97
CA THR A 96 -1.02 7.61 0.13
C THR A 96 0.16 6.71 -0.24
N HIS A 97 1.31 6.95 0.38
CA HIS A 97 2.47 6.07 0.22
C HIS A 97 2.30 4.79 1.04
N GLN A 98 2.75 3.65 0.50
CA GLN A 98 2.83 2.37 1.20
C GLN A 98 4.18 1.69 0.95
N ILE A 99 4.55 0.82 1.88
CA ILE A 99 5.70 -0.09 1.77
C ILE A 99 5.17 -1.50 2.03
N SER A 100 5.36 -2.40 1.06
CA SER A 100 4.93 -3.79 1.13
C SER A 100 6.15 -4.70 1.24
N PHE A 101 6.20 -5.56 2.25
CA PHE A 101 7.32 -6.47 2.52
C PHE A 101 6.93 -7.89 2.12
N HIS A 102 7.74 -8.53 1.26
CA HIS A 102 7.40 -9.82 0.62
C HIS A 102 8.33 -10.98 1.03
N THR A 103 9.42 -10.72 1.74
CA THR A 103 10.36 -11.75 2.20
C THR A 103 10.75 -11.58 3.67
N ALA A 104 11.19 -12.67 4.31
CA ALA A 104 11.61 -12.63 5.71
C ALA A 104 12.82 -11.70 5.94
N LYS A 105 13.76 -11.65 4.99
CA LYS A 105 14.89 -10.69 5.02
C LYS A 105 14.42 -9.24 4.88
N ALA A 106 13.33 -8.99 4.16
CA ALA A 106 12.75 -7.64 4.11
C ALA A 106 12.21 -7.22 5.49
N LEU A 107 11.70 -8.15 6.31
CA LEU A 107 11.23 -7.81 7.66
C LEU A 107 12.37 -7.43 8.62
N THR A 108 13.61 -7.84 8.36
CA THR A 108 14.75 -7.49 9.22
C THR A 108 15.13 -6.02 9.14
N THR A 109 14.61 -5.27 8.16
CA THR A 109 14.77 -3.82 8.05
C THR A 109 13.86 -3.04 9.00
N LEU A 110 12.91 -3.72 9.67
CA LEU A 110 11.99 -3.11 10.62
C LEU A 110 12.48 -3.34 12.05
N LYS A 111 12.59 -2.25 12.81
CA LYS A 111 12.88 -2.29 14.24
C LYS A 111 11.65 -1.85 15.01
N TYR A 112 11.13 -2.72 15.85
CA TYR A 112 10.02 -2.36 16.74
C TYR A 112 10.45 -1.23 17.68
N VAL A 113 9.62 -0.20 17.78
CA VAL A 113 9.85 0.96 18.66
C VAL A 113 8.95 0.85 19.88
N LYS A 114 7.63 0.80 19.66
CA LYS A 114 6.61 0.73 20.72
C LYS A 114 5.25 0.34 20.16
N SER A 115 4.33 0.01 21.05
CA SER A 115 2.92 -0.14 20.75
C SER A 115 2.10 0.57 21.82
N TYR A 116 1.00 1.17 21.41
CA TYR A 116 0.10 1.86 22.34
C TYR A 116 -1.35 1.70 21.90
N GLU A 117 -2.23 1.72 22.89
CA GLU A 117 -3.67 1.69 22.66
C GLU A 117 -4.15 3.05 22.18
N VAL A 118 -5.09 3.04 21.25
CA VAL A 118 -5.81 4.21 20.80
C VAL A 118 -7.30 3.97 20.92
N TYR A 119 -8.03 5.05 21.17
CA TYR A 119 -9.46 5.06 21.36
C TYR A 119 -10.08 6.05 20.38
N ASP A 120 -11.31 5.76 19.96
CA ASP A 120 -12.13 6.74 19.28
C ASP A 120 -12.43 7.86 20.28
N GLU A 121 -12.09 9.09 19.91
CA GLU A 121 -12.47 10.26 20.69
C GLU A 121 -13.88 10.61 20.22
N GLU A 122 -14.90 10.27 21.03
CA GLU A 122 -16.27 10.77 20.81
C GLU A 122 -16.30 12.29 20.63
#